data_AF-E2AF88-F1
#
_entry.id   AF-E2AF88-F1
#
_cell.length_a   1.000
_cell.length_b   1.000
_cell.length_c   1.000
_cell.angle_alpha   90.00
_cell.angle_beta   90.00
_cell.angle_gamma   90.00
#
_symmetry.space_group_name_H-M   'P 1'
#
loop_
_entity.id
_entity.type
_entity.pdbx_description
1 polymer ?
#
loop_
_entity_poly.entity_id
_entity_poly.type
_entity_poly.pdbx_seq_one_letter_code
_entity_poly.pdbx_strand_id
1 'polypeptide(L)'
;MLVFTLIILTFVATSLHVGVDNALDILMGIYSQKNNILADALRTIIQATILGTWLGAIVNPLDWDRPWQAWPIPCIIGALLGYLIAHFVILLKILPTPKLHRKVHR
;
A
#
# COMPACT_ATOMS: atom_id res chain seq x y z
N MET A 1 -10.17 -3.58 19.91
CA MET A 1 -8.80 -4.12 20.14
C MET A 1 -7.98 -4.18 18.85
N LEU A 2 -8.49 -4.76 17.76
CA LEU A 2 -7.74 -4.91 16.50
C LEU A 2 -7.18 -3.62 15.89
N VAL A 3 -7.95 -2.52 15.93
CA VAL A 3 -7.49 -1.20 15.44
C VAL A 3 -6.27 -0.70 16.22
N PHE A 4 -6.27 -0.85 17.54
CA PHE A 4 -5.12 -0.46 18.37
C PHE A 4 -3.90 -1.32 18.06
N THR A 5 -4.09 -2.63 17.85
CA THR A 5 -3.01 -3.53 17.45
C THR A 5 -2.39 -3.12 16.11
N LEU A 6 -3.22 -2.75 15.13
CA LEU A 6 -2.72 -2.26 13.84
C LEU A 6 -2.01 -0.92 13.94
N ILE A 7 -2.55 0.04 14.71
CA ILE A 7 -1.88 1.34 14.91
C ILE A 7 -0.50 1.14 15.55
N ILE A 8 -0.40 0.28 16.57
CA ILE A 8 0.89 -0.03 17.21
C ILE A 8 1.84 -0.66 16.19
N LEU A 9 1.37 -1.64 15.42
CA LEU A 9 2.22 -2.37 14.48
C LEU A 9 2.64 -1.51 13.27
N THR A 10 1.77 -0.65 12.74
CA THR A 10 2.06 0.11 11.53
C THR A 10 2.65 1.48 11.81
N PHE A 11 2.21 2.20 12.85
CA PHE A 11 2.64 3.57 13.12
C PHE A 11 3.76 3.65 14.16
N VAL A 12 3.63 2.92 15.29
CA VAL A 12 4.65 2.97 16.35
C VAL A 12 5.94 2.29 15.89
N ALA A 13 5.85 1.13 15.24
CA ALA A 13 7.03 0.43 14.75
C ALA A 13 7.78 1.23 13.66
N THR A 14 7.07 1.89 12.74
CA THR A 14 7.68 2.71 11.68
C THR A 14 8.27 4.01 12.23
N SER A 15 7.57 4.66 13.16
CA SER A 15 8.05 5.85 13.84
C SER A 15 9.32 5.58 14.65
N LEU A 16 9.43 4.38 15.24
CA LEU A 16 10.62 3.97 15.98
C LEU A 16 11.83 3.72 15.07
N HIS A 17 11.61 3.15 13.88
CA HIS A 17 12.71 2.79 12.97
C HIS A 17 13.22 3.96 12.13
N VAL A 18 12.34 4.85 11.66
CA VAL A 18 12.67 5.88 10.67
C VAL A 18 12.56 7.30 11.25
N GLY A 19 11.97 7.44 12.44
CA GLY A 19 11.60 8.73 13.04
C GLY A 19 10.18 9.15 12.65
N VAL A 20 9.55 9.96 13.49
CA VAL A 20 8.13 10.36 13.36
C VAL A 20 7.89 11.16 12.08
N ASP A 21 8.78 12.11 11.76
CA ASP A 21 8.62 12.99 10.59
C ASP A 21 8.70 12.21 9.27
N ASN A 22 9.66 11.27 9.18
CA ASN A 22 9.82 10.41 8.02
C ASN A 22 8.70 9.37 7.92
N ALA A 23 8.20 8.85 9.04
CA ALA A 23 7.06 7.94 9.04
C ALA A 23 5.78 8.62 8.54
N LEU A 24 5.54 9.87 8.95
CA LEU A 24 4.46 10.69 8.43
C LEU A 24 4.61 10.94 6.93
N ASP A 25 5.81 11.21 6.45
CA ASP A 25 6.04 11.40 5.02
C ASP A 25 5.78 10.12 4.20
N ILE A 26 6.28 8.97 4.66
CA ILE A 26 6.04 7.68 4.01
C ILE A 26 4.54 7.34 4.00
N LEU A 27 3.80 7.67 5.07
CA LEU A 27 2.38 7.36 5.19
C LEU A 27 1.48 8.34 4.43
N MET A 28 1.71 9.65 4.55
CA MET A 28 0.84 10.71 4.04
C MET A 28 1.30 11.31 2.70
N GLY A 29 2.60 11.32 2.44
CA GLY A 29 3.17 11.76 1.15
C GLY A 29 3.25 13.23 0.97
N ILE A 30 3.45 13.92 2.10
CA ILE A 30 3.50 15.36 2.17
C ILE A 30 4.82 15.87 1.55
N TYR A 31 5.90 15.08 1.62
CA TYR A 31 7.21 15.41 1.09
C TYR A 31 7.49 14.58 -0.18
N SER A 32 7.14 15.13 -1.34
CA SER A 32 7.53 14.53 -2.62
C SER A 32 9.02 14.77 -2.87
N GLN A 33 9.83 13.74 -2.64
CA GLN A 33 11.25 13.72 -3.02
C GLN A 33 11.37 13.75 -4.55
N LYS A 34 11.58 14.95 -5.09
CA LYS A 34 11.67 15.19 -6.53
C LYS A 34 12.94 14.53 -7.08
N ASN A 35 12.77 13.43 -7.83
CA ASN A 35 13.73 12.76 -8.76
C ASN A 35 14.02 11.27 -8.49
N ASN A 36 13.48 10.64 -7.44
CA ASN A 36 13.78 9.24 -7.13
C ASN A 36 12.63 8.28 -7.49
N ILE A 37 12.62 7.80 -8.75
CA ILE A 37 11.58 6.88 -9.27
C ILE A 37 11.44 5.63 -8.38
N LEU A 38 12.55 5.09 -7.88
CA LEU A 38 12.55 3.94 -6.98
C LEU A 38 11.90 4.27 -5.63
N ALA A 39 12.19 5.45 -5.06
CA ALA A 39 11.60 5.87 -3.80
C ALA A 39 10.08 6.05 -3.94
N ASP A 40 9.62 6.65 -5.03
CA ASP A 40 8.19 6.79 -5.34
C ASP A 40 7.49 5.43 -5.52
N ALA A 41 8.16 4.47 -6.18
CA ALA A 41 7.66 3.11 -6.34
C ALA A 41 7.55 2.38 -4.99
N LEU A 42 8.61 2.39 -4.19
CA LEU A 42 8.62 1.78 -2.85
C LEU A 42 7.57 2.39 -1.95
N ARG A 43 7.42 3.71 -1.99
CA ARG A 43 6.40 4.43 -1.23
C ARG A 43 4.99 4.01 -1.64
N THR A 44 4.73 3.88 -2.93
CA THR A 44 3.44 3.37 -3.45
C THR A 44 3.16 1.95 -2.95
N ILE A 45 4.17 1.07 -2.93
CA ILE A 45 4.06 -0.29 -2.41
C ILE A 45 3.72 -0.30 -0.92
N ILE A 46 4.44 0.49 -0.12
CA ILE A 46 4.23 0.57 1.33
C ILE A 46 2.81 1.06 1.65
N GLN A 47 2.39 2.17 1.02
CA GLN A 47 1.06 2.74 1.26
C GLN A 47 -0.05 1.76 0.86
N ALA A 48 0.03 1.13 -0.31
CA ALA A 48 -0.99 0.18 -0.76
C ALA A 48 -1.05 -1.08 0.12
N THR A 49 0.10 -1.57 0.59
CA THR A 49 0.18 -2.74 1.47
C THR A 49 -0.45 -2.44 2.84
N ILE A 50 -0.14 -1.28 3.43
CA ILE A 50 -0.75 -0.84 4.69
C ILE A 50 -2.27 -0.68 4.51
N LEU A 51 -2.71 0.03 3.47
CA LEU A 51 -4.14 0.20 3.19
C LEU A 51 -4.85 -1.14 2.99
N GLY A 52 -4.25 -2.06 2.24
CA GLY A 52 -4.77 -3.41 2.06
C GLY A 52 -4.88 -4.18 3.38
N THR A 53 -3.89 -4.07 4.26
CA THR A 53 -3.88 -4.69 5.59
C THR A 53 -5.04 -4.16 6.45
N TRP A 54 -5.25 -2.85 6.44
CA TRP A 54 -6.33 -2.17 7.15
C TRP A 54 -7.72 -2.57 6.61
N LEU A 55 -7.88 -2.67 5.28
CA LEU A 55 -9.11 -3.16 4.66
C LEU A 55 -9.39 -4.62 5.01
N GLY A 56 -8.36 -5.47 5.05
CA GLY A 56 -8.50 -6.85 5.50
C GLY A 56 -8.99 -6.97 6.95
N ALA A 57 -8.60 -6.03 7.82
CA ALA A 57 -9.05 -5.99 9.21
C ALA A 57 -10.55 -5.72 9.36
N ILE A 58 -11.18 -5.04 8.38
CA ILE A 58 -12.62 -4.73 8.37
C ILE A 58 -13.46 -6.01 8.18
N VAL A 59 -12.92 -7.03 7.55
CA VAL A 59 -13.63 -8.30 7.30
C VAL A 59 -13.83 -9.10 8.59
N ASN A 60 -12.94 -8.92 9.57
CA ASN A 60 -12.93 -9.67 10.82
C ASN A 60 -14.18 -9.48 11.72
N PRO A 61 -14.77 -8.27 11.86
CA PRO A 61 -16.01 -8.09 12.61
C PRO A 61 -17.30 -8.61 11.94
N LEU A 62 -17.25 -9.11 10.69
CA LEU A 62 -18.46 -9.40 9.90
C LEU A 62 -19.00 -10.84 10.03
N ASP A 63 -18.20 -11.86 10.39
CA ASP A 63 -18.67 -13.22 10.75
C ASP A 63 -17.54 -14.11 11.34
N TRP A 64 -17.30 -14.00 12.66
CA TRP A 64 -16.11 -14.56 13.35
C TRP A 64 -15.94 -16.09 13.37
N ASP A 65 -16.92 -16.87 12.89
CA ASP A 65 -16.91 -18.33 12.95
C ASP A 65 -16.25 -19.02 11.74
N ARG A 66 -15.57 -18.25 10.88
CA ARG A 66 -14.89 -18.81 9.71
C ARG A 66 -13.38 -18.95 9.95
N PRO A 67 -12.77 -20.12 9.68
CA PRO A 67 -11.34 -20.34 9.93
C PRO A 67 -10.45 -19.39 9.11
N TRP A 68 -10.92 -18.93 7.95
CA TRP A 68 -10.19 -17.97 7.11
C TRP A 68 -10.27 -16.53 7.63
N GLN A 69 -11.23 -16.22 8.52
CA GLN A 69 -11.36 -14.91 9.16
C GLN A 69 -10.56 -14.79 10.46
N ALA A 70 -9.94 -15.88 10.93
CA ALA A 70 -9.14 -15.86 12.14
C ALA A 70 -7.99 -14.86 12.01
N TRP A 71 -7.85 -13.96 12.98
CA TRP A 71 -6.75 -13.01 13.02
C TRP A 71 -5.40 -13.75 13.05
N PRO A 72 -4.37 -13.36 12.26
CA PRO A 72 -4.28 -12.20 11.36
C PRO A 72 -4.51 -12.52 9.86
N ILE A 73 -5.19 -13.62 9.52
CA ILE A 73 -5.30 -14.13 8.14
C ILE A 73 -5.91 -13.09 7.17
N PRO A 74 -7.05 -12.43 7.47
CA PRO A 74 -7.61 -11.42 6.57
C PRO A 74 -6.68 -10.24 6.30
N CYS A 75 -5.90 -9.83 7.31
CA CYS A 75 -4.93 -8.75 7.17
C CYS A 75 -3.76 -9.13 6.27
N ILE A 76 -3.26 -10.36 6.36
CA ILE A 76 -2.20 -10.86 5.48
C ILE A 76 -2.70 -10.91 4.03
N ILE A 77 -3.91 -11.42 3.80
CA ILE A 77 -4.53 -11.46 2.47
C ILE A 77 -4.68 -10.04 1.91
N GLY A 78 -5.19 -9.11 2.73
CA GLY A 78 -5.31 -7.70 2.35
C GLY A 78 -3.96 -7.05 2.02
N ALA A 79 -2.92 -7.34 2.80
CA ALA A 79 -1.55 -6.85 2.55
C ALA A 79 -1.01 -7.36 1.21
N LEU A 80 -1.15 -8.66 0.93
CA LEU A 80 -0.72 -9.27 -0.33
C LEU A 80 -1.47 -8.68 -1.52
N LEU A 81 -2.78 -8.44 -1.39
CA LEU A 81 -3.58 -7.82 -2.44
C LEU A 81 -3.14 -6.36 -2.69
N GLY A 82 -2.91 -5.59 -1.62
CA GLY A 82 -2.39 -4.22 -1.72
C GLY A 82 -1.01 -4.16 -2.40
N TYR A 83 -0.11 -5.08 -2.05
CA TYR A 83 1.19 -5.23 -2.68
C TYR A 83 1.07 -5.55 -4.18
N LEU A 84 0.19 -6.47 -4.56
CA LEU A 84 -0.06 -6.82 -5.96
C LEU A 84 -0.60 -5.63 -6.77
N ILE A 85 -1.56 -4.89 -6.20
CA ILE A 85 -2.14 -3.70 -6.83
C ILE A 85 -1.05 -2.64 -7.05
N ALA A 86 -0.19 -2.39 -6.07
CA ALA A 86 0.90 -1.43 -6.23
C ALA A 86 1.85 -1.82 -7.37
N HIS A 87 2.23 -3.10 -7.48
CA HIS A 87 3.05 -3.58 -8.59
C HIS A 87 2.37 -3.36 -9.93
N PHE A 88 1.06 -3.59 -10.01
CA PHE A 88 0.30 -3.33 -11.22
C PHE A 88 0.26 -1.84 -11.57
N VAL A 89 0.04 -0.96 -10.58
CA VAL A 89 0.07 0.51 -10.78
C VAL A 89 1.46 0.97 -11.25
N ILE A 90 2.53 0.45 -10.65
CA ILE A 90 3.91 0.76 -11.05
C ILE A 90 4.17 0.28 -12.47
N LEU A 91 3.75 -0.95 -12.80
CA LEU A 91 3.87 -1.50 -14.14
C LEU A 91 3.16 -0.63 -15.18
N LEU A 92 1.93 -0.19 -14.90
CA LEU A 92 1.17 0.72 -15.78
C LEU A 92 1.85 2.08 -15.96
N LYS A 93 2.50 2.61 -14.91
CA LYS A 93 3.26 3.86 -14.99
C LYS A 93 4.55 3.73 -15.81
N ILE A 94 5.19 2.57 -15.75
CA ILE A 94 6.45 2.28 -16.45
C ILE A 94 6.21 1.86 -17.90
N LEU A 95 5.08 1.18 -18.17
CA LEU A 95 4.70 0.77 -19.52
C LEU A 95 4.70 2.00 -20.44
N PRO A 96 5.50 2.01 -21.52
CA PRO A 96 5.44 3.07 -22.50
C PRO A 96 4.02 3.08 -23.05
N THR A 97 3.29 4.16 -22.81
CA THR A 97 2.03 4.38 -23.52
C THR A 97 2.36 4.21 -25.01
N PRO A 98 1.72 3.27 -25.72
CA PRO A 98 1.93 3.18 -27.14
C PRO A 98 1.48 4.53 -27.68
N LYS A 99 2.45 5.36 -28.07
CA LYS A 99 2.19 6.56 -28.85
C LYS A 99 1.54 6.03 -30.12
N LEU A 100 0.22 5.99 -30.13
CA LEU A 100 -0.58 5.66 -31.30
C LEU A 100 -0.27 6.75 -32.30
N HIS A 101 0.78 6.52 -33.08
CA HIS A 101 1.22 7.40 -34.14
C HIS A 101 0.16 7.31 -35.24
N ARG A 102 -0.94 8.04 -35.05
CA ARG A 102 -1.97 8.24 -36.04
C ARG A 102 -1.44 9.26 -37.05
N LYS A 103 -0.47 8.86 -37.88
CA LYS A 103 -0.29 9.49 -39.19
C LYS A 103 -1.27 8.83 -40.16
N VAL A 104 -2.52 9.28 -40.13
CA VAL A 104 -3.37 9.14 -41.31
C VAL A 104 -2.99 10.30 -42.21
N HIS A 105 -2.36 9.95 -43.33
CA HIS A 105 -1.88 10.85 -44.35
C HIS A 105 -3.01 11.70 -44.94
N ARG A 106 -2.61 12.90 -45.39
CA ARG A 106 -3.36 13.88 -46.19
C ARG A 106 -4.33 13.26 -47.19
#